data_AF-A0A2S9GLC2-F1
#
_entry.id   AF-A0A2S9GLC2-F1
#
_cell.length_a   1.000
_cell.length_b   1.000
_cell.length_c   1.000
_cell.angle_alpha   90.00
_cell.angle_beta   90.00
_cell.angle_gamma   90.00
#
_symmetry.space_group_name_H-M   'P 1'
#
loop_
_entity.id
_entity.type
_entity.pdbx_description
1 polymer ?
#
loop_
_entity_poly.entity_id
_entity_poly.type
_entity_poly.pdbx_seq_one_letter_code
_entity_poly.pdbx_strand_id
1 'polypeptide(L)'
;VRQALDAIEYVVAQNGPRDRRPVIAHCQLIDDADLDRFAALGVIPNMQPLWAQLDALMTVLTIPRLGTERADRQYPIKSLD
;
A
#
# COMPACT_ATOMS: atom_id res chain seq x y z
N VAL A 1 -2.12 -5.74 1.14
CA VAL A 1 -0.74 -5.36 0.74
C VAL A 1 0.21 -6.54 0.84
N ARG A 2 0.45 -7.10 2.04
CA ARG A 2 1.31 -8.28 2.26
C ARG A 2 1.20 -9.38 1.20
N GLN A 3 0.00 -9.91 0.96
CA GLN A 3 -0.21 -10.97 -0.03
C GLN A 3 0.26 -10.59 -1.45
N ALA A 4 0.11 -9.32 -1.86
CA ALA A 4 0.58 -8.87 -3.16
C ALA A 4 2.12 -8.78 -3.20
N LEU A 5 2.75 -8.31 -2.12
CA LEU A 5 4.21 -8.31 -1.98
C LEU A 5 4.77 -9.75 -1.98
N ASP A 6 4.12 -10.68 -1.26
CA ASP A 6 4.51 -12.10 -1.22
C ASP A 6 4.44 -12.73 -2.63
N ALA A 7 3.39 -12.41 -3.39
CA ALA A 7 3.24 -12.89 -4.76
C ALA A 7 4.33 -12.31 -5.70
N ILE A 8 4.66 -11.02 -5.54
CA ILE A 8 5.71 -10.37 -6.32
C ILE A 8 7.08 -10.98 -5.99
N GLU A 9 7.40 -11.13 -4.71
CA GLU A 9 8.62 -11.79 -4.22
C GLU A 9 8.76 -13.20 -4.78
N TYR A 10 7.70 -14.00 -4.71
CA TYR A 10 7.67 -15.34 -5.30
C TYR A 10 7.97 -15.32 -6.80
N VAL A 11 7.31 -14.44 -7.56
CA VAL A 11 7.49 -14.32 -9.02
C VAL A 11 8.90 -13.83 -9.39
N VAL A 12 9.53 -13.00 -8.56
CA VAL A 12 10.92 -12.55 -8.71
C VAL A 12 11.87 -13.72 -8.48
N ALA A 13 11.68 -14.48 -7.40
CA ALA A 13 12.52 -15.63 -7.07
C ALA A 13 12.45 -16.73 -8.14
N GLN A 14 11.26 -17.05 -8.65
CA GLN A 14 11.07 -18.15 -9.60
C GLN A 14 11.49 -17.83 -11.03
N ASN A 15 11.32 -16.58 -11.49
CA ASN A 15 11.49 -16.22 -12.90
C ASN A 15 12.70 -15.31 -13.16
N GLY A 16 13.48 -14.99 -12.12
CA GLY A 16 14.64 -14.13 -12.19
C GLY A 16 14.33 -12.63 -12.41
N PRO A 17 15.37 -11.77 -12.38
CA PRO A 17 15.24 -10.33 -12.59
C PRO A 17 14.78 -9.98 -14.02
N ARG A 18 13.76 -9.13 -14.13
CA ARG A 18 13.30 -8.49 -15.38
C ARG A 18 12.53 -7.22 -15.04
N ASP A 19 12.50 -6.25 -15.96
CA ASP A 19 11.78 -4.98 -15.80
C ASP A 19 10.26 -5.22 -15.84
N ARG A 20 9.66 -5.56 -14.68
CA ARG A 20 8.21 -5.84 -14.54
C ARG A 20 7.41 -4.62 -14.13
N ARG A 21 8.02 -3.68 -13.40
CA ARG A 21 7.39 -2.52 -12.77
C ARG A 21 6.08 -2.89 -12.05
N PRO A 22 6.12 -3.84 -11.09
CA PRO A 22 4.92 -4.27 -10.40
C PRO A 22 4.27 -3.07 -9.70
N VAL A 23 2.95 -2.93 -9.86
CA VAL A 23 2.18 -1.85 -9.26
C VAL A 23 1.17 -2.43 -8.29
N ILE A 24 1.10 -1.89 -7.08
CA ILE A 24 0.00 -2.16 -6.16
C ILE A 24 -0.87 -0.91 -6.10
N ALA A 25 -2.15 -1.07 -6.46
CA ALA A 25 -3.13 0.00 -6.41
C ALA A 25 -3.67 0.22 -5.00
N HIS A 26 -4.17 1.42 -4.78
CA HIS A 26 -4.76 1.95 -3.55
C HIS A 26 -3.75 2.20 -2.43
N CYS A 27 -3.03 1.16 -1.99
CA CYS A 27 -2.04 1.26 -0.91
C CYS A 27 -2.53 2.09 0.30
N GLN A 28 -3.83 1.98 0.62
CA GLN A 28 -4.49 2.80 1.62
C GLN A 28 -4.03 2.46 3.03
N LEU A 29 -3.83 1.18 3.31
CA LEU A 29 -3.31 0.68 4.58
C LEU A 29 -2.12 -0.22 4.30
N ILE A 30 -0.98 0.12 4.89
CA ILE A 30 0.27 -0.64 4.81
C ILE A 30 0.73 -0.89 6.23
N ASP A 31 1.08 -2.14 6.52
CA ASP A 31 1.70 -2.51 7.79
C ASP A 31 3.15 -2.02 7.79
N ASP A 32 3.67 -1.54 8.93
CA ASP A 32 5.03 -0.99 8.98
C ASP A 32 6.08 -2.02 8.57
N ALA A 33 5.82 -3.32 8.83
CA ALA A 33 6.71 -4.41 8.41
C ALA A 33 6.76 -4.61 6.89
N ASP A 34 5.83 -4.02 6.14
CA ASP A 34 5.74 -4.14 4.69
C ASP A 34 6.28 -2.89 3.94
N LEU A 35 6.64 -1.80 4.64
CA LEU A 35 7.11 -0.55 4.01
C LEU A 35 8.41 -0.77 3.21
N ASP A 36 9.45 -1.29 3.86
CA ASP A 36 10.76 -1.52 3.23
C ASP A 36 10.71 -2.53 2.08
N ARG A 37 9.68 -3.39 2.06
CA ARG A 37 9.49 -4.39 1.01
C ARG A 37 9.12 -3.75 -0.33
N PHE A 38 8.48 -2.57 -0.35
CA PHE A 38 8.19 -1.87 -1.60
C PHE A 38 9.48 -1.51 -2.33
N ALA A 39 10.44 -0.89 -1.62
CA ALA A 39 11.74 -0.53 -2.17
C ALA A 39 12.55 -1.78 -2.55
N ALA A 40 12.62 -2.78 -1.66
CA ALA A 40 13.37 -4.02 -1.91
C ALA A 40 12.89 -4.79 -3.15
N LEU A 41 11.58 -4.80 -3.42
CA LEU A 41 10.97 -5.51 -4.55
C LEU A 41 10.78 -4.62 -5.80
N GLY A 42 11.11 -3.33 -5.73
CA GLY A 42 10.89 -2.37 -6.82
C GLY A 42 9.40 -2.20 -7.16
N VAL A 43 8.52 -2.27 -6.17
CA VAL A 43 7.07 -2.13 -6.32
C VAL A 43 6.69 -0.66 -6.32
N ILE A 44 5.87 -0.26 -7.30
CA ILE A 44 5.34 1.09 -7.41
C ILE A 44 4.03 1.16 -6.60
N PRO A 45 3.98 1.92 -5.50
CA PRO A 45 2.74 2.17 -4.79
C PRO A 45 1.90 3.21 -5.55
N ASN A 46 0.70 2.84 -5.99
CA ASN A 46 -0.23 3.77 -6.63
C ASN A 46 -1.37 4.18 -5.69
N MET A 47 -1.23 5.36 -5.07
CA MET A 47 -2.21 5.91 -4.12
C MET A 47 -3.16 6.92 -4.76
N GLN A 48 -4.30 7.17 -4.10
CA GLN A 48 -5.30 8.15 -4.51
C GLN A 48 -5.44 9.23 -3.42
N PRO A 49 -4.57 10.27 -3.40
CA PRO A 49 -4.57 11.28 -2.33
C PRO A 49 -5.91 12.00 -2.15
N LEU A 50 -6.72 12.12 -3.22
CA LEU A 50 -8.06 12.69 -3.14
C LEU A 50 -8.98 11.92 -2.18
N TRP A 51 -8.75 10.63 -1.97
CA TRP A 51 -9.56 9.80 -1.07
C TRP A 51 -9.17 10.00 0.41
N ALA A 52 -8.07 10.69 0.71
CA ALA A 52 -7.68 11.04 2.06
C ALA A 52 -8.47 12.24 2.64
N GLN A 53 -9.35 12.85 1.85
CA GLN A 53 -10.23 13.93 2.29
C GLN A 53 -11.19 13.44 3.39
N LEU A 54 -11.48 14.27 4.38
CA LEU A 54 -12.48 13.99 5.41
C LEU A 54 -13.91 14.26 4.91
N ASP A 55 -14.28 13.70 3.77
CA ASP A 55 -15.64 13.75 3.22
C ASP A 55 -16.56 12.70 3.89
N ALA A 56 -17.79 12.56 3.40
CA ALA A 56 -18.74 11.58 3.94
C ALA A 56 -18.27 10.12 3.73
N LEU A 57 -17.54 9.82 2.65
CA LEU A 57 -17.00 8.47 2.43
C LEU A 57 -15.92 8.14 3.47
N MET A 58 -15.08 9.11 3.82
CA MET A 58 -14.08 8.91 4.86
C MET A 58 -14.71 8.89 6.26
N THR A 59 -15.49 9.91 6.61
CA THR A 59 -15.98 10.12 7.99
C THR A 59 -17.15 9.23 8.39
N VAL A 60 -18.07 8.90 7.47
CA VAL A 60 -19.27 8.10 7.76
C VAL A 60 -19.05 6.63 7.44
N LEU A 61 -18.20 6.29 6.46
CA LEU A 61 -18.00 4.91 6.04
C LEU A 61 -16.66 4.33 6.47
N THR A 62 -15.55 5.02 6.16
CA THR A 62 -14.21 4.44 6.28
C THR A 62 -13.70 4.41 7.72
N ILE A 63 -13.63 5.58 8.39
CA ILE A 63 -13.13 5.69 9.76
C ILE A 63 -13.90 4.77 10.72
N PRO A 64 -15.25 4.69 10.69
CA PRO A 64 -15.99 3.80 11.58
C PRO A 64 -15.68 2.31 11.39
N ARG A 65 -15.27 1.90 10.17
CA ARG A 65 -14.89 0.51 9.88
C ARG A 65 -13.45 0.20 10.26
N LEU A 66 -12.55 1.16 10.06
CA LEU A 66 -11.13 0.99 10.35
C LEU A 66 -10.81 1.18 11.84
N GLY A 67 -11.58 2.01 12.53
CA GLY A 67 -11.18 2.56 13.82
C GLY A 67 -10.13 3.66 13.65
N THR A 68 -10.05 4.55 14.63
CA THR A 68 -9.21 5.75 14.57
C THR A 68 -7.73 5.42 14.37
N GLU A 69 -7.19 4.45 15.12
CA GLU A 69 -5.78 4.07 15.03
C GLU A 69 -5.32 3.71 13.61
N ARG A 70 -6.10 2.88 12.89
CA ARG A 70 -5.77 2.51 11.51
C ARG A 70 -6.12 3.62 10.53
N ALA A 71 -7.16 4.40 10.82
CA ALA A 71 -7.53 5.53 9.98
C ALA A 71 -6.45 6.61 9.94
N ASP A 72 -5.79 6.88 11.07
CA ASP A 72 -4.72 7.88 11.21
C ASP A 72 -3.43 7.48 10.47
N ARG A 73 -3.32 6.20 10.08
CA ARG A 73 -2.19 5.63 9.34
C ARG A 73 -2.48 5.43 7.85
N GLN A 74 -3.61 5.91 7.36
CA GLN A 74 -3.98 5.76 5.96
C GLN A 74 -3.06 6.57 5.05
N TYR A 75 -2.83 6.06 3.84
CA TYR A 75 -2.08 6.72 2.77
C TYR A 75 -0.71 7.24 3.21
N PRO A 76 0.25 6.36 3.57
CA PRO A 76 1.59 6.74 4.02
C PRO A 76 2.48 7.21 2.86
N ILE A 77 2.05 8.25 2.13
CA ILE A 77 2.63 8.72 0.86
C ILE A 77 4.11 9.07 1.01
N LYS A 78 4.53 9.63 2.16
CA LYS A 78 5.92 10.05 2.42
C LYS A 78 6.78 8.97 3.08
N SER A 79 6.26 7.75 3.25
CA SER A 79 6.94 6.67 3.99
C SER A 79 7.40 5.53 3.08
N LEU A 80 7.29 5.67 1.75
CA LEU A 80 7.55 4.62 0.77
C LEU A 80 8.68 4.95 -0.22
N ASP A 81 9.54 5.92 0.14
CA ASP A 81 10.73 6.30 -0.63
C ASP A 81 11.98 5.55 -0.14
#